data_AF-T1CHC6-F1
#
_entry.id   AF-T1CHC6-F1
#
_cell.length_a   1.000
_cell.length_b   1.000
_cell.length_c   1.000
_cell.angle_alpha   90.00
_cell.angle_beta   90.00
_cell.angle_gamma   90.00
#
_symmetry.space_group_name_H-M   'P 1'
#
loop_
_entity.id
_entity.type
_entity.pdbx_description
1 polymer ?
#
loop_
_entity_poly.entity_id
_entity_poly.type
_entity_poly.pdbx_seq_one_letter_code
_entity_poly.pdbx_strand_id
1 'polypeptide(L)'
;MIRGTPCRTEYSMSDIIIAGAKRTAIGSFLGQFTGVPTPTLGATAIRAALAHAGLAADQVSEVIMGCVLPANLGQAPARQAALAAGLPASAGCTTINKVCGSGMKAVMLAHDLIRAGSADVVVAAAWNR
;
A
#
# COMPACT_ATOMS: atom_id res chain seq x y z
N MET A 1 19.53 -35.87 -22.69
CA MET A 1 19.42 -35.69 -21.23
C MET A 1 19.58 -34.18 -20.95
N ILE A 2 18.49 -33.43 -21.09
CA ILE A 2 18.49 -31.96 -20.95
C ILE A 2 18.48 -31.66 -19.45
N ARG A 3 19.63 -31.27 -18.89
CA ARG A 3 19.70 -30.77 -17.52
C ARG A 3 19.05 -29.38 -17.50
N GLY A 4 17.82 -29.30 -17.00
CA GLY A 4 17.16 -28.03 -16.74
C GLY A 4 17.88 -27.28 -15.63
N THR A 5 18.51 -26.16 -15.97
CA THR A 5 19.05 -25.21 -15.00
C THR A 5 17.89 -24.67 -14.17
N PRO A 6 17.96 -24.65 -12.82
CA PRO A 6 16.93 -24.01 -12.02
C PRO A 6 16.97 -22.50 -12.30
N CYS A 7 15.84 -21.93 -12.73
CA CYS A 7 15.63 -20.49 -12.81
C CYS A 7 15.57 -19.90 -11.40
N ARG A 8 16.73 -19.74 -10.75
CA ARG A 8 16.86 -18.96 -9.52
C ARG A 8 17.35 -17.59 -9.93
N THR A 9 16.47 -16.60 -9.92
CA THR A 9 16.86 -15.20 -10.02
C THR A 9 17.68 -14.87 -8.78
N GLU A 10 18.97 -14.59 -8.94
CA GLU A 10 19.80 -14.08 -7.85
C GLU A 10 19.29 -12.69 -7.44
N TYR A 11 19.04 -12.49 -6.14
CA TYR A 11 18.61 -11.23 -5.56
C TYR A 11 19.79 -10.57 -4.86
N SER A 12 20.12 -9.34 -5.24
CA SER A 12 21.09 -8.47 -4.59
C SER A 12 20.51 -7.88 -3.31
N MET A 13 21.36 -7.53 -2.33
CA MET A 13 20.94 -6.75 -1.16
C MET A 13 20.36 -5.37 -1.51
N SER A 14 20.60 -4.86 -2.71
CA SER A 14 20.09 -3.57 -3.20
C SER A 14 18.72 -3.67 -3.89
N ASP A 15 18.20 -4.88 -4.09
CA ASP A 15 16.99 -5.05 -4.87
C ASP A 15 15.74 -4.68 -4.09
N ILE A 16 14.83 -3.97 -4.76
CA ILE A 16 13.56 -3.54 -4.19
C ILE A 16 12.50 -4.60 -4.53
N ILE A 17 11.88 -5.16 -3.49
CA ILE A 17 10.90 -6.25 -3.62
C ILE A 17 9.49 -5.85 -3.21
N ILE A 18 8.51 -6.62 -3.67
CA ILE A 18 7.16 -6.63 -3.12
C ILE A 18 7.09 -7.74 -2.08
N ALA A 19 7.22 -7.39 -0.79
CA ALA A 19 7.18 -8.36 0.31
C ALA A 19 5.76 -8.94 0.55
N GLY A 20 4.71 -8.18 0.23
CA GLY A 20 3.35 -8.65 0.33
C GLY A 20 2.35 -7.76 -0.41
N ALA A 21 1.24 -8.36 -0.85
CA ALA A 21 0.18 -7.66 -1.56
C ALA A 21 -1.17 -8.28 -1.24
N LYS A 22 -2.15 -7.43 -0.89
CA LYS A 22 -3.55 -7.80 -0.68
C LYS A 22 -4.45 -6.66 -1.13
N ARG A 23 -5.69 -6.99 -1.44
CA ARG A 23 -6.75 -6.05 -1.79
C ARG A 23 -8.07 -6.49 -1.17
N THR A 24 -8.99 -5.56 -0.96
CA THR A 24 -10.38 -5.91 -0.64
C THR A 24 -11.08 -6.48 -1.88
N ALA A 25 -12.27 -7.06 -1.67
CA ALA A 25 -13.20 -7.30 -2.78
C ALA A 25 -13.57 -5.96 -3.44
N ILE A 26 -13.94 -6.02 -4.73
CA ILE A 26 -14.43 -4.86 -5.47
C ILE A 26 -15.96 -4.91 -5.40
N GLY A 27 -16.57 -3.86 -4.87
CA GLY A 27 -18.02 -3.74 -4.78
C GLY A 27 -18.59 -2.93 -5.95
N SER A 28 -19.89 -3.08 -6.19
CA SER A 28 -20.61 -2.20 -7.11
C SER A 28 -20.84 -0.83 -6.49
N PHE A 29 -20.97 0.20 -7.34
CA PHE A 29 -21.36 1.54 -6.89
C PHE A 29 -22.71 1.47 -6.17
N LEU A 30 -22.78 2.06 -4.97
CA LEU A 30 -23.94 1.94 -4.06
C LEU A 30 -24.29 0.48 -3.66
N GLY A 31 -23.31 -0.42 -3.71
CA GLY A 31 -23.46 -1.85 -3.42
C GLY A 31 -23.01 -2.23 -2.00
N GLN A 32 -22.26 -3.34 -1.89
CA GLN A 32 -21.98 -4.01 -0.61
C GLN A 32 -21.18 -3.19 0.40
N PHE A 33 -20.46 -2.15 -0.06
CA PHE A 33 -19.66 -1.28 0.78
C PHE A 33 -20.35 0.05 1.13
N THR A 34 -21.63 0.19 0.80
CA THR A 34 -22.41 1.36 1.21
C THR A 34 -22.39 1.51 2.73
N GLY A 35 -22.06 2.71 3.20
CA GLY A 35 -21.93 3.01 4.64
C GLY A 35 -20.58 2.62 5.26
N VAL A 36 -19.70 1.91 4.55
CA VAL A 36 -18.34 1.64 5.02
C VAL A 36 -17.43 2.81 4.65
N PRO A 37 -16.78 3.48 5.62
CA PRO A 37 -15.81 4.52 5.31
C PRO A 37 -14.65 3.95 4.47
N THR A 38 -14.31 4.60 3.37
CA THR A 38 -13.24 4.14 2.47
C THR A 38 -11.88 3.94 3.17
N PRO A 39 -11.45 4.79 4.12
CA PRO A 39 -10.22 4.53 4.88
C PRO A 39 -10.23 3.21 5.67
N THR A 40 -11.40 2.70 6.09
CA THR A 40 -11.53 1.40 6.76
C THR A 40 -11.23 0.24 5.80
N LEU A 41 -11.64 0.35 4.54
CA LEU A 41 -11.29 -0.62 3.50
C LEU A 41 -9.78 -0.59 3.23
N GLY A 42 -9.21 0.62 3.15
CA GLY A 42 -7.77 0.83 3.07
C GLY A 42 -7.01 0.17 4.21
N ALA A 43 -7.44 0.42 5.45
CA ALA A 43 -6.83 -0.15 6.65
C ALA A 43 -6.87 -1.69 6.65
N THR A 44 -7.97 -2.27 6.16
CA THR A 44 -8.12 -3.72 6.03
C THR A 44 -7.13 -4.31 5.04
N ALA A 45 -6.94 -3.65 3.89
CA ALA A 45 -5.94 -4.07 2.90
C ALA A 45 -4.51 -3.96 3.43
N ILE A 46 -4.18 -2.88 4.16
CA ILE A 46 -2.86 -2.68 4.77
C ILE A 46 -2.54 -3.79 5.77
N ARG A 47 -3.44 -4.06 6.73
CA ARG A 47 -3.24 -5.13 7.73
C ARG A 47 -3.02 -6.48 7.06
N ALA A 48 -3.83 -6.80 6.05
CA ALA A 48 -3.70 -8.06 5.32
C ALA A 48 -2.39 -8.14 4.53
N ALA A 49 -1.92 -7.03 3.94
CA ALA A 49 -0.66 -6.98 3.21
C ALA A 49 0.54 -7.16 4.15
N LEU A 50 0.55 -6.50 5.30
CA LEU A 50 1.60 -6.65 6.32
C LEU A 50 1.63 -8.07 6.90
N ALA A 51 0.47 -8.63 7.24
CA ALA A 51 0.36 -10.01 7.71
C ALA A 51 0.87 -11.00 6.65
N HIS A 52 0.56 -10.78 5.37
CA HIS A 52 1.07 -11.60 4.28
C HIS A 52 2.59 -11.47 4.08
N ALA A 53 3.15 -10.30 4.34
CA ALA A 53 4.58 -10.06 4.30
C ALA A 53 5.33 -10.55 5.55
N GLY A 54 4.61 -10.90 6.63
CA GLY A 54 5.21 -11.22 7.93
C GLY A 54 5.88 -10.01 8.61
N LEU A 55 5.45 -8.79 8.28
CA LEU A 55 6.03 -7.54 8.79
C LEU A 55 5.19 -6.97 9.95
N ALA A 56 5.88 -6.45 10.96
CA ALA A 56 5.27 -5.69 12.03
C ALA A 56 4.94 -4.26 11.56
N ALA A 57 3.92 -3.66 12.16
CA ALA A 57 3.41 -2.35 11.73
C ALA A 57 4.40 -1.20 12.01
N ASP A 58 5.25 -1.35 13.02
CA ASP A 58 6.30 -0.39 13.40
C ASP A 58 7.49 -0.36 12.44
N GLN A 59 7.64 -1.37 11.58
CA GLN A 59 8.66 -1.39 10.54
C GLN A 59 8.32 -0.48 9.36
N VAL A 60 7.06 -0.06 9.21
CA VAL A 60 6.63 0.79 8.08
C VAL A 60 7.09 2.24 8.29
N SER A 61 7.93 2.72 7.38
CA SER A 61 8.45 4.09 7.40
C SER A 61 7.48 5.09 6.76
N GLU A 62 6.83 4.72 5.67
CA GLU A 62 5.98 5.60 4.86
C GLU A 62 4.76 4.85 4.29
N VAL A 63 3.66 5.57 4.15
CA VAL A 63 2.43 5.09 3.52
C VAL A 63 2.03 6.04 2.39
N ILE A 64 2.12 5.58 1.15
CA ILE A 64 1.69 6.35 -0.02
C ILE A 64 0.41 5.74 -0.55
N MET A 65 -0.70 6.50 -0.53
CA MET A 65 -1.98 5.99 -1.01
C MET A 65 -2.72 6.89 -1.97
N GLY A 66 -3.18 6.25 -3.04
CA GLY A 66 -4.04 6.86 -4.06
C GLY A 66 -5.47 7.03 -3.58
N CYS A 67 -6.01 8.24 -3.74
CA CYS A 67 -7.41 8.55 -3.47
C CYS A 67 -7.93 9.59 -4.49
N VAL A 68 -8.78 9.16 -5.42
CA VAL A 68 -9.26 10.02 -6.51
C VAL A 68 -10.43 10.90 -6.08
N LEU A 69 -11.33 10.35 -5.25
CA LEU A 69 -12.52 11.03 -4.75
C LEU A 69 -12.42 11.27 -3.23
N PRO A 70 -11.70 12.32 -2.76
CA PRO A 70 -11.50 12.57 -1.33
C PRO A 70 -12.72 13.19 -0.62
N ALA A 71 -13.76 13.57 -1.37
CA ALA A 71 -14.93 14.22 -0.80
C ALA A 71 -15.58 13.36 0.29
N ASN A 72 -15.90 13.99 1.42
CA ASN A 72 -16.53 13.34 2.57
C ASN A 72 -15.68 12.21 3.22
N LEU A 73 -14.37 12.23 3.04
CA LEU A 73 -13.44 11.30 3.71
C LEU A 73 -12.65 11.96 4.85
N GLY A 74 -12.81 13.26 5.09
CA GLY A 74 -11.99 14.02 6.05
C GLY A 74 -10.58 14.32 5.54
N GLN A 75 -9.72 14.82 6.44
CA GLN A 75 -8.35 15.23 6.11
C GLN A 75 -7.40 14.04 6.06
N ALA A 76 -6.41 14.09 5.15
CA ALA A 76 -5.37 13.07 5.00
C ALA A 76 -5.89 11.60 5.01
N PRO A 77 -6.68 11.17 4.00
CA PRO A 77 -7.23 9.80 3.95
C PRO A 77 -6.19 8.68 4.12
N ALA A 78 -4.96 8.86 3.61
CA ALA A 78 -3.87 7.90 3.82
C ALA A 78 -3.54 7.72 5.32
N ARG A 79 -3.47 8.83 6.07
CA ARG A 79 -3.20 8.82 7.51
C ARG A 79 -4.31 8.12 8.28
N GLN A 80 -5.57 8.38 7.94
CA GLN A 80 -6.70 7.73 8.59
C GLN A 80 -6.66 6.21 8.44
N ALA A 81 -6.37 5.73 7.23
CA ALA A 81 -6.25 4.29 6.96
C ALA A 81 -5.02 3.67 7.65
N ALA A 82 -3.88 4.36 7.67
CA ALA A 82 -2.67 3.89 8.34
C ALA A 82 -2.90 3.72 9.85
N LEU A 83 -3.49 4.73 10.51
CA LEU A 83 -3.82 4.66 11.93
C LEU A 83 -4.85 3.57 12.22
N ALA A 84 -5.91 3.47 11.40
CA ALA A 84 -6.90 2.40 11.54
C ALA A 84 -6.31 1.00 11.27
N ALA A 85 -5.19 0.90 10.53
CA ALA A 85 -4.45 -0.34 10.33
C ALA A 85 -3.49 -0.68 11.49
N GLY A 86 -3.32 0.21 12.47
CA GLY A 86 -2.43 0.02 13.61
C GLY A 86 -0.97 0.43 13.34
N LEU A 87 -0.71 1.21 12.28
CA LEU A 87 0.63 1.77 12.06
C LEU A 87 0.90 2.89 13.06
N PRO A 88 2.16 3.08 13.49
CA PRO A 88 2.51 4.10 14.45
C PRO A 88 2.33 5.50 13.84
N ALA A 89 2.13 6.49 14.71
CA ALA A 89 2.01 7.90 14.28
C ALA A 89 3.33 8.43 13.65
N SER A 90 4.46 7.81 13.94
CA SER A 90 5.76 8.13 13.34
C SER A 90 5.84 7.77 11.85
N ALA A 91 5.03 6.83 11.35
CA ALA A 91 5.01 6.51 9.93
C ALA A 91 4.51 7.72 9.12
N GLY A 92 5.28 8.12 8.11
CA GLY A 92 4.89 9.14 7.15
C GLY A 92 3.65 8.70 6.37
N CYS A 93 2.81 9.64 5.95
CA CYS A 93 1.61 9.33 5.17
C CYS A 93 1.36 10.39 4.10
N THR A 94 1.31 9.97 2.85
CA THR A 94 1.05 10.84 1.71
C THR A 94 -0.14 10.34 0.91
N THR A 95 -1.16 11.20 0.75
CA THR A 95 -2.29 10.93 -0.15
C THR A 95 -1.99 11.55 -1.51
N ILE A 96 -2.08 10.75 -2.58
CA ILE A 96 -1.84 11.21 -3.94
C ILE A 96 -3.09 11.04 -4.81
N ASN A 97 -3.21 11.87 -5.83
CA ASN A 97 -4.27 11.75 -6.83
C ASN A 97 -3.67 11.84 -8.24
N LYS A 98 -3.62 10.69 -8.91
CA LYS A 98 -3.31 10.56 -10.34
C LYS A 98 -4.42 9.78 -11.06
N VAL A 99 -5.68 10.04 -10.68
CA VAL A 99 -6.87 9.38 -11.25
C VAL A 99 -6.66 7.85 -11.28
N CYS A 100 -6.92 7.19 -12.41
CA CYS A 100 -6.76 5.74 -12.60
C CYS A 100 -5.33 5.24 -12.34
N GLY A 101 -4.33 6.10 -12.47
CA GLY A 101 -2.92 5.78 -12.24
C GLY A 101 -2.47 5.94 -10.78
N SER A 102 -3.34 6.28 -9.84
CA SER A 102 -2.92 6.61 -8.46
C SER A 102 -2.26 5.44 -7.74
N GLY A 103 -2.73 4.20 -7.95
CA GLY A 103 -2.11 3.02 -7.33
C GLY A 103 -0.70 2.77 -7.85
N MET A 104 -0.52 2.79 -9.18
CA MET A 104 0.81 2.63 -9.77
C MET A 104 1.74 3.79 -9.43
N LYS A 105 1.22 5.02 -9.37
CA LYS A 105 2.02 6.17 -8.94
C LYS A 105 2.48 6.03 -7.49
N ALA A 106 1.67 5.45 -6.60
CA ALA A 106 2.09 5.17 -5.23
C ALA A 106 3.25 4.17 -5.19
N VAL A 107 3.18 3.11 -6.01
CA VAL A 107 4.26 2.12 -6.13
C VAL A 107 5.55 2.75 -6.67
N MET A 108 5.44 3.60 -7.70
CA MET A 108 6.61 4.31 -8.26
C MET A 108 7.28 5.21 -7.21
N LEU A 109 6.49 5.99 -6.46
CA LEU A 109 7.04 6.85 -5.41
C LEU A 109 7.66 6.04 -4.27
N ALA A 110 7.05 4.92 -3.89
CA ALA A 110 7.59 4.01 -2.88
C ALA A 110 8.94 3.43 -3.31
N HIS A 111 9.04 2.97 -4.56
CA HIS A 111 10.30 2.51 -5.15
C HIS A 111 11.36 3.61 -5.10
N ASP A 112 11.03 4.84 -5.50
CA ASP A 112 12.00 5.94 -5.53
C ASP A 112 12.48 6.32 -4.12
N LEU A 113 11.61 6.27 -3.10
CA LEU A 113 11.99 6.49 -1.71
C LEU A 113 12.96 5.43 -1.19
N ILE A 114 12.67 4.16 -1.47
CA ILE A 114 13.54 3.05 -1.06
C ILE A 114 14.88 3.13 -1.80
N ARG A 115 14.85 3.38 -3.10
CA ARG A 115 16.05 3.53 -3.92
C ARG A 115 16.91 4.72 -3.48
N ALA A 116 16.30 5.79 -2.99
CA ALA A 116 17.00 6.96 -2.46
C ALA A 116 17.55 6.75 -1.04
N GLY A 117 17.18 5.66 -0.35
CA GLY A 117 17.53 5.42 1.06
C GLY A 117 16.74 6.27 2.04
N SER A 118 15.63 6.89 1.60
CA SER A 118 14.77 7.72 2.45
C SER A 118 13.77 6.90 3.27
N ALA A 119 13.52 5.65 2.88
CA ALA A 119 12.62 4.73 3.58
C ALA A 119 13.05 3.28 3.33
N ASP A 120 12.85 2.39 4.30
CA ASP A 120 13.19 0.96 4.14
C ASP A 120 11.96 0.11 3.79
N VAL A 121 10.82 0.40 4.41
CA VAL A 121 9.55 -0.30 4.17
C VAL A 121 8.45 0.72 3.91
N VAL A 122 7.85 0.64 2.72
CA VAL A 122 6.80 1.55 2.29
C VAL A 122 5.55 0.79 1.93
N VAL A 123 4.40 1.21 2.46
CA VAL A 123 3.09 0.72 2.03
C VAL A 123 2.62 1.58 0.85
N ALA A 124 2.51 0.97 -0.32
CA ALA A 124 1.91 1.58 -1.50
C ALA A 124 0.54 0.96 -1.79
N ALA A 125 -0.50 1.79 -1.92
CA ALA A 125 -1.82 1.30 -2.30
C ALA A 125 -2.67 2.37 -2.99
N ALA A 126 -3.88 1.99 -3.39
CA ALA A 126 -4.92 2.93 -3.77
C ALA A 126 -6.29 2.36 -3.42
N TRP A 127 -7.24 3.26 -3.24
CA TRP A 127 -8.66 2.92 -3.15
C TRP A 127 -9.48 3.98 -3.85
N ASN A 128 -10.74 3.64 -4.08
CA ASN A 128 -11.74 4.64 -4.36
C ASN A 128 -13.06 4.23 -3.72
N ARG A 129 -13.93 5.21 -3.52
CA ARG A 129 -15.33 5.01 -3.21
C ARG A 129 -16.11 4.62 -4.46
#